data_AF-A0A117KNZ9-F1
#
_entry.id   AF-A0A117KNZ9-F1
#
_cell.length_a   1.000
_cell.length_b   1.000
_cell.length_c   1.000
_cell.angle_alpha   90.00
_cell.angle_beta   90.00
_cell.angle_gamma   90.00
#
_symmetry.space_group_name_H-M   'P 1'
#
loop_
_entity.id
_entity.type
_entity.pdbx_description
1 polymer ?
#
loop_
_entity_poly.entity_id
_entity_poly.type
_entity_poly.pdbx_seq_one_letter_code
_entity_poly.pdbx_strand_id
1 'polypeptide(L)' 'MKKLPIGIQTFSEIIDGNYVYVDKTFEAYELAINYKYVFLSRPRRFGKSLFLDTLKELFEGNKRLF' A
#
# COMPACT_ATOMS: atom_id res chain seq x y z
N MET A 1 20.09 -4.30 -7.98
CA MET A 1 18.72 -3.86 -8.33
C MET A 1 17.74 -4.52 -7.37
N LYS A 2 16.77 -3.77 -6.80
CA LYS A 2 15.71 -4.36 -5.97
C LYS A 2 14.77 -5.22 -6.85
N LYS A 3 14.18 -6.27 -6.28
CA LYS A 3 13.25 -7.16 -6.99
C LYS A 3 11.89 -6.47 -7.15
N LEU A 4 11.22 -6.71 -8.27
CA LEU A 4 9.82 -6.29 -8.44
C LEU A 4 8.91 -7.20 -7.61
N PRO A 5 7.89 -6.66 -6.90
CA PRO A 5 6.97 -7.44 -6.07
C PRO A 5 5.88 -8.11 -6.93
N ILE A 6 6.28 -8.98 -7.87
CA ILE A 6 5.34 -9.63 -8.78
C ILE A 6 4.53 -10.68 -8.00
N GLY A 7 3.21 -10.44 -7.90
CA GLY A 7 2.30 -11.36 -7.24
C GLY A 7 2.22 -11.21 -5.71
N ILE A 8 3.06 -10.35 -5.12
CA ILE A 8 3.04 -10.03 -3.69
C ILE A 8 2.01 -8.92 -3.46
N GLN A 9 1.12 -9.13 -2.50
CA GLN A 9 0.07 -8.16 -2.15
C GLN A 9 0.17 -7.71 -0.69
N THR A 10 1.08 -8.30 0.09
CA THR A 10 1.32 -7.98 1.48
C THR A 10 2.39 -6.89 1.58
N PHE A 11 2.09 -5.80 2.26
CA PHE A 11 2.98 -4.66 2.44
C PHE A 11 4.21 -5.04 3.27
N SER A 12 4.01 -5.77 4.37
CA SER A 12 5.12 -6.24 5.21
C SER A 12 6.12 -7.11 4.45
N GLU A 13 5.65 -8.03 3.60
CA GLU A 13 6.53 -8.85 2.76
C GLU A 13 7.35 -8.00 1.77
N ILE A 14 6.77 -6.91 1.24
CA ILE A 14 7.47 -5.99 0.35
C ILE A 14 8.59 -5.25 1.08
N ILE A 15 8.31 -4.75 2.29
CA ILE A 15 9.28 -4.02 3.11
C ILE A 15 10.37 -4.96 3.63
N ASP A 16 9.97 -6.05 4.29
CA ASP A 16 10.88 -7.03 4.90
C ASP A 16 11.72 -7.76 3.83
N GLY A 17 11.15 -7.98 2.65
CA GLY A 17 11.83 -8.58 1.51
C GLY A 17 12.66 -7.61 0.66
N ASN A 18 12.71 -6.32 1.02
CA ASN A 18 13.43 -5.26 0.30
C ASN A 18 13.08 -5.20 -1.21
N TYR A 19 11.80 -5.34 -1.53
CA TYR A 19 11.27 -5.20 -2.89
C TYR A 19 11.18 -3.72 -3.30
N VAL A 20 10.97 -3.47 -4.58
CA VAL A 20 10.60 -2.14 -5.06
C VAL A 20 9.19 -1.83 -4.57
N TYR A 21 9.06 -0.74 -3.83
CA TYR A 21 7.80 -0.16 -3.41
C TYR A 21 7.75 1.30 -3.85
N VAL A 22 6.62 1.73 -4.39
CA VAL A 22 6.36 3.14 -4.64
C VAL A 22 5.55 3.63 -3.47
N ASP A 23 6.14 4.51 -2.67
CA ASP A 23 5.48 5.07 -1.49
C ASP A 23 4.26 5.90 -1.91
N LYS A 24 3.10 5.56 -1.32
CA LYS A 24 1.82 6.24 -1.50
C LYS A 24 1.21 6.70 -0.17
N THR A 25 2.04 6.85 0.84
CA THR A 25 1.59 7.21 2.20
C THR A 25 0.93 8.59 2.22
N PHE A 26 1.39 9.53 1.38
CA PHE A 26 0.76 10.84 1.25
C PHE A 26 -0.66 10.75 0.66
N GLU A 27 -0.85 10.00 -0.42
CA GLU A 27 -2.17 9.78 -1.01
C GLU A 27 -3.09 9.01 -0.06
N ALA A 28 -2.56 8.03 0.68
CA ALA A 28 -3.29 7.34 1.73
C ALA A 28 -3.77 8.30 2.82
N TYR A 29 -2.91 9.22 3.27
CA TYR A 29 -3.25 10.27 4.23
C TYR A 29 -4.37 11.16 3.68
N GLU A 30 -4.20 11.73 2.48
CA GLU A 30 -5.20 12.60 1.84
C GLU A 30 -6.55 11.91 1.70
N LEU A 31 -6.56 10.63 1.31
CA LEU A 31 -7.79 9.83 1.22
C LEU A 31 -8.46 9.64 2.59
N ALA A 32 -7.67 9.46 3.66
CA ALA A 32 -8.18 9.26 5.01
C ALA A 32 -8.75 10.54 5.64
N ILE A 33 -8.15 11.70 5.35
CA ILE A 33 -8.54 12.97 5.98
C ILE A 33 -9.58 13.76 5.18
N ASN A 34 -9.54 13.71 3.85
CA ASN A 34 -10.32 14.61 3.00
C ASN A 34 -11.56 13.94 2.37
N TYR A 35 -11.70 12.61 2.47
CA TYR A 35 -12.78 11.87 1.80
C TYR A 35 -13.54 10.98 2.78
N LYS A 36 -14.88 11.03 2.71
CA LYS A 36 -15.76 10.12 3.47
C LYS A 36 -15.93 8.75 2.80
N TYR A 37 -15.95 8.73 1.47
CA TYR A 37 -16.07 7.52 0.67
C TYR A 37 -15.13 7.62 -0.54
N VAL A 38 -14.33 6.58 -0.76
CA VAL A 38 -13.36 6.51 -1.86
C VAL A 38 -13.64 5.28 -2.69
N PHE A 39 -13.84 5.47 -3.99
CA PHE A 39 -13.97 4.36 -4.93
C PHE A 39 -12.62 4.06 -5.58
N LEU A 40 -12.08 2.87 -5.31
CA LEU A 40 -10.92 2.35 -6.03
C LEU A 40 -11.39 1.68 -7.33
N SER A 41 -11.10 2.32 -8.47
CA SER A 41 -11.51 1.84 -9.80
C SER A 41 -11.08 0.40 -10.07
N ARG A 42 -11.74 -0.32 -10.99
CA ARG A 42 -11.52 -1.77 -11.23
C ARG A 42 -10.54 -2.16 -12.37
N PRO A 43 -9.44 -1.46 -12.69
CA PRO A 43 -8.45 -2.03 -13.63
C PRO A 43 -7.76 -3.25 -13.01
N ARG A 44 -7.63 -4.32 -13.79
CA ARG A 44 -7.00 -5.58 -13.36
C ARG A 44 -5.51 -5.36 -13.09
N ARG A 45 -4.97 -5.97 -12.03
CA ARG A 45 -3.53 -5.92 -11.63
C ARG A 45 -2.97 -4.52 -11.35
N PHE A 46 -3.81 -3.59 -10.92
CA PHE A 46 -3.40 -2.19 -10.65
C PHE A 46 -2.91 -1.94 -9.21
N GLY A 47 -2.50 -2.97 -8.47
CA GLY A 47 -1.95 -2.82 -7.12
C GLY A 47 -2.93 -2.43 -6.01
N LYS A 48 -4.24 -2.51 -6.25
CA LYS A 48 -5.27 -2.15 -5.24
C LYS A 48 -5.19 -2.96 -3.95
N SER A 49 -5.01 -4.28 -4.04
CA SER A 49 -4.93 -5.12 -2.84
C SER A 49 -3.75 -4.70 -1.96
N LEU A 50 -2.59 -4.44 -2.58
CA LEU A 50 -1.41 -3.94 -1.87
C LEU A 50 -1.66 -2.59 -1.23
N PHE A 51 -2.36 -1.68 -1.91
CA PHE A 51 -2.69 -0.37 -1.35
C PHE A 51 -3.64 -0.48 -0.15
N LEU A 52 -4.64 -1.38 -0.22
CA LEU A 52 -5.53 -1.65 0.91
C LEU A 52 -4.79 -2.27 2.10
N ASP A 53 -3.83 -3.15 1.84
CA ASP A 53 -2.97 -3.73 2.88
C ASP A 53 -2.08 -2.65 3.52
N THR A 54 -1.48 -1.78 2.71
CA THR A 54 -0.72 -0.61 3.21
C THR A 54 -1.60 0.28 4.10
N LEU A 55 -2.83 0.58 3.68
CA LEU A 55 -3.79 1.36 4.48
C LEU A 55 -4.12 0.69 5.81
N LYS A 56 -4.33 -0.64 5.81
CA LYS A 56 -4.54 -1.42 7.03
C LYS A 56 -3.38 -1.22 8.00
N GLU A 57 -2.15 -1.43 7.53
CA GLU A 57 -0.94 -1.31 8.36
C GLU A 57 -0.72 0.12 8.87
N LEU A 58 -1.06 1.12 8.05
CA LEU A 58 -1.01 2.54 8.43
C LEU A 58 -2.01 2.83 9.57
N PHE A 59 -3.26 2.36 9.45
CA PHE A 59 -4.30 2.59 10.46
C PHE A 59 -4.10 1.77 11.74
N GLU A 60 -3.47 0.60 11.64
CA GLU A 60 -3.02 -0.18 12.81
C GLU A 60 -1.80 0.47 13.49
N GLY A 61 -1.17 1.46 12.86
CA GLY A 61 -0.04 2.20 13.43
C GLY A 61 1.25 1.39 13.45
N ASN A 62 1.45 0.50 12.47
CA ASN A 62 2.60 -0.40 12.40
C ASN A 62 3.89 0.34 11.97
N LYS A 63 4.43 1.18 12.87
CA LYS A 63 5.62 2.02 12.67
C LYS A 63 6.89 1.29 12.23
N ARG A 64 6.95 -0.04 12.33
CA ARG A 64 8.09 -0.83 11.85
C ARG A 64 8.16 -0.89 10.33
N LEU A 65 7.00 -0.76 9.67
CA LEU A 65 6.85 -0.92 8.22
C LEU A 65 7.02 0.39 7.44
N PHE A 66 7.16 1.53 8.13
CA PHE A 66 7.26 2.89 7.59
C PHE A 66 8.50 3.58 8.16
#